data_AF-A0A329S6I7-F1
#
_entry.id   AF-A0A329S6I7-F1
#
_cell.length_a   1.000
_cell.length_b   1.000
_cell.length_c   1.000
_cell.angle_alpha   90.00
_cell.angle_beta   90.00
_cell.angle_gamma   90.00
#
_symmetry.space_group_name_H-M   'P 1'
#
loop_
_entity.id
_entity.type
_entity.pdbx_description
1 polymer ?
#
loop_
_entity_poly.entity_id
_entity_poly.type
_entity_poly.pdbx_seq_one_letter_code
_entity_poly.pdbx_strand_id
1 'polypeptide(L)'
;MAVFLALLFGITVREADYKSYQSLNSGMGMIFMATLFNGMISFQCVLSVSSADRPAFYRERATQTYNAFWYFVGSTVVEVPDVFGSAFVFTAIFFPMVQFTGFGTFLLYWVNTSFLILMLTYMGQMFVYALPSEEVAAIIGVLVNSIFFLFMGFSPPANLIPSGYHWLYTITPQRFSLAILGSLVFADCPEEPVYDESTATWSGVHSELGCQPLENAPVTTGAGTVKQFTEEVFGMKHDEIWINFCVVLGYIVLFRVLALLALWFINSQKR
;
A
#
# COMPACT_ATOMS: atom_id res chain seq x y z
N MET A 1 -9.08 -14.57 -4.14
CA MET A 1 -7.69 -14.44 -3.63
C MET A 1 -7.59 -13.66 -2.32
N ALA A 2 -8.35 -12.58 -2.13
CA ALA A 2 -8.41 -11.82 -0.86
C ALA A 2 -8.52 -12.70 0.41
N VAL A 3 -9.46 -13.65 0.44
CA VAL A 3 -9.63 -14.58 1.57
C VAL A 3 -8.38 -15.43 1.83
N PHE A 4 -7.75 -15.95 0.77
CA PHE A 4 -6.55 -16.79 0.91
C PHE A 4 -5.38 -16.00 1.49
N LEU A 5 -5.14 -14.77 0.99
CA LEU A 5 -4.07 -13.90 1.52
C LEU A 5 -4.35 -13.49 2.96
N ALA A 6 -5.61 -13.15 3.28
CA ALA A 6 -6.01 -12.78 4.64
C ALA A 6 -5.76 -13.92 5.63
N LEU A 7 -6.12 -15.16 5.26
CA LEU A 7 -5.87 -16.34 6.08
C LEU A 7 -4.38 -16.66 6.16
N LEU A 8 -3.64 -16.58 5.05
CA LEU A 8 -2.20 -16.87 5.01
C LEU A 8 -1.45 -15.97 5.99
N PHE A 9 -1.61 -14.65 5.87
CA PHE A 9 -0.92 -13.70 6.75
C PHE A 9 -1.49 -13.70 8.17
N GLY A 10 -2.81 -13.83 8.31
CA GLY A 10 -3.46 -13.91 9.63
C GLY A 10 -3.03 -15.12 10.44
N ILE A 11 -2.77 -16.28 9.81
CA ILE A 11 -2.28 -17.48 10.51
C ILE A 11 -0.81 -17.32 10.91
N THR A 12 0.02 -16.70 10.05
CA THR A 12 1.47 -16.58 10.32
C THR A 12 1.81 -15.75 11.55
N VAL A 13 0.95 -14.81 11.96
CA VAL A 13 1.23 -13.87 13.04
C VAL A 13 0.14 -13.91 14.12
N ARG A 14 -0.52 -15.07 14.24
CA ARG A 14 -1.50 -15.31 15.30
C ARG A 14 -0.80 -15.19 16.67
N GLU A 15 -1.31 -14.31 17.53
CA GLU A 15 -0.83 -14.05 18.91
C GLU A 15 0.50 -13.28 19.04
N ALA A 16 0.84 -12.40 18.09
CA ALA A 16 2.00 -11.53 18.25
C ALA A 16 1.76 -10.41 19.29
N ASP A 17 2.52 -10.43 20.38
CA ASP A 17 2.65 -9.27 21.28
C ASP A 17 3.61 -8.25 20.65
N TYR A 18 3.08 -7.14 20.13
CA TYR A 18 3.86 -6.16 19.36
C TYR A 18 4.76 -5.23 20.20
N LYS A 19 4.91 -5.47 21.51
CA LYS A 19 5.77 -4.66 22.39
C LYS A 19 7.25 -4.92 22.22
N SER A 20 7.65 -6.12 21.79
CA SER A 20 9.04 -6.49 21.61
C SER A 20 9.58 -5.99 20.27
N TYR A 21 10.86 -5.60 20.22
CA TYR A 21 11.55 -5.19 19.00
C TYR A 21 11.36 -6.19 17.84
N GLN A 22 11.47 -7.49 18.13
CA GLN A 22 11.35 -8.53 17.10
C GLN A 22 9.92 -8.68 16.59
N SER A 23 8.93 -8.61 17.47
CA SER A 23 7.52 -8.77 17.09
C SER A 23 6.98 -7.51 16.40
N LEU A 24 7.43 -6.31 16.77
CA LEU A 24 7.14 -5.08 16.05
C LEU A 24 7.66 -5.12 14.61
N ASN A 25 8.94 -5.49 14.43
CA ASN A 25 9.51 -5.66 13.08
C ASN A 25 8.77 -6.74 12.28
N SER A 26 8.34 -7.83 12.93
CA SER A 26 7.55 -8.88 12.29
C SER A 26 6.15 -8.40 11.89
N GLY A 27 5.49 -7.60 12.75
CA GLY A 27 4.20 -6.97 12.47
C GLY A 27 4.28 -5.99 11.30
N MET A 28 5.27 -5.12 11.30
CA MET A 28 5.56 -4.22 10.18
C MET A 28 5.89 -4.98 8.89
N GLY A 29 6.67 -6.06 8.99
CA GLY A 29 6.99 -6.93 7.86
C GLY A 29 5.77 -7.65 7.30
N MET A 30 4.82 -8.04 8.15
CA MET A 30 3.55 -8.60 7.71
C MET A 30 2.70 -7.56 6.97
N ILE A 31 2.57 -6.32 7.48
CA ILE A 31 1.84 -5.26 6.78
C ILE A 31 2.49 -4.98 5.42
N PHE A 32 3.82 -4.94 5.37
CA PHE A 32 4.59 -4.79 4.13
C PHE A 32 4.31 -5.92 3.14
N MET A 33 4.37 -7.19 3.57
CA MET A 33 4.09 -8.33 2.70
C MET A 33 2.63 -8.35 2.25
N ALA A 34 1.67 -8.13 3.16
CA ALA A 34 0.25 -8.06 2.81
C ALA A 34 -0.04 -6.98 1.76
N THR A 35 0.56 -5.79 1.92
CA THR A 35 0.51 -4.67 0.98
C THR A 35 1.07 -5.07 -0.38
N LEU A 36 2.27 -5.68 -0.40
CA LEU A 36 2.96 -6.10 -1.62
C LEU A 36 2.14 -7.14 -2.39
N PHE A 37 1.67 -8.19 -1.72
CA PHE A 37 0.94 -9.29 -2.36
C PHE A 37 -0.44 -8.86 -2.86
N ASN A 38 -1.21 -8.11 -2.06
CA ASN A 38 -2.49 -7.57 -2.52
C ASN A 38 -2.29 -6.67 -3.74
N GLY A 39 -1.27 -5.82 -3.70
CA GLY A 39 -0.96 -4.92 -4.79
C GLY A 39 -0.55 -5.61 -6.09
N MET A 40 0.38 -6.57 -6.00
CA MET A 40 0.89 -7.28 -7.18
C MET A 40 -0.15 -8.18 -7.82
N ILE A 41 -0.97 -8.87 -7.03
CA ILE A 41 -2.01 -9.74 -7.57
C ILE A 41 -3.02 -8.90 -8.35
N SER A 42 -3.49 -7.79 -7.79
CA SER A 42 -4.42 -6.90 -8.48
C SER A 42 -3.82 -6.30 -9.75
N PHE A 43 -2.54 -5.92 -9.72
CA PHE A 43 -1.82 -5.45 -10.90
C PHE A 43 -1.78 -6.50 -12.02
N GLN A 44 -1.49 -7.77 -11.71
CA GLN A 44 -1.41 -8.82 -12.74
C GLN A 44 -2.80 -9.25 -13.24
N CYS A 45 -3.79 -9.29 -12.36
CA CYS A 45 -5.18 -9.57 -12.74
C CYS A 45 -5.70 -8.53 -13.73
N VAL A 46 -5.55 -7.23 -13.44
CA VAL A 46 -6.03 -6.20 -14.35
C VAL A 46 -5.25 -6.16 -15.65
N LEU A 47 -3.95 -6.48 -15.62
CA LEU A 47 -3.09 -6.49 -16.80
C LEU A 47 -3.58 -7.53 -17.81
N SER A 48 -3.88 -8.75 -17.34
CA SER A 48 -4.42 -9.82 -18.18
C SER A 48 -5.86 -9.54 -18.65
N VAL A 49 -6.75 -9.10 -17.75
CA VAL A 49 -8.15 -8.77 -18.10
C VAL A 49 -8.22 -7.63 -19.12
N SER A 50 -7.52 -6.52 -18.87
CA SER A 50 -7.56 -5.35 -19.77
C SER A 50 -6.88 -5.64 -21.11
N SER A 51 -5.90 -6.54 -21.14
CA SER A 51 -5.26 -6.99 -22.38
C SER A 51 -6.22 -7.84 -23.23
N ALA A 52 -6.98 -8.72 -22.58
CA ALA A 52 -7.99 -9.56 -23.22
C ALA A 52 -9.17 -8.75 -23.79
N ASP A 53 -9.54 -7.63 -23.16
CA ASP A 53 -10.61 -6.74 -23.64
C ASP A 53 -10.18 -5.84 -24.81
N ARG A 54 -8.87 -5.61 -24.96
CA ARG A 54 -8.29 -4.68 -25.95
C ARG A 54 -8.75 -4.95 -27.39
N PRO A 55 -8.83 -6.20 -27.91
CA PRO A 55 -9.30 -6.46 -29.28
C PRO A 55 -10.78 -6.12 -29.50
N ALA A 56 -11.63 -6.40 -28.50
CA ALA A 56 -13.06 -6.08 -28.56
C ALA A 56 -13.26 -4.55 -28.62
N PHE A 57 -12.53 -3.82 -27.79
CA PHE A 57 -12.50 -2.36 -27.80
C PHE A 57 -12.14 -1.78 -29.18
N TYR A 58 -11.06 -2.27 -29.81
CA TYR A 58 -10.66 -1.77 -31.12
C TYR A 58 -11.68 -2.07 -32.22
N ARG A 59 -12.32 -3.26 -32.18
CA ARG A 59 -13.38 -3.63 -33.11
C ARG A 59 -14.60 -2.70 -32.99
N GLU A 60 -15.05 -2.43 -31.77
CA GLU A 60 -16.21 -1.58 -31.50
C GLU A 60 -15.94 -0.10 -31.78
N ARG A 61 -14.70 0.35 -31.58
CA ARG A 61 -14.25 1.68 -31.99
C ARG A 61 -14.21 1.84 -33.52
N ALA A 62 -13.80 0.79 -34.24
CA ALA A 62 -13.78 0.80 -35.71
C ALA A 62 -15.19 0.93 -36.31
N THR A 63 -16.21 0.35 -35.65
CA THR A 63 -17.62 0.51 -36.03
C THR A 63 -18.28 1.77 -35.47
N GLN A 64 -17.53 2.63 -34.78
CA GLN A 64 -18.04 3.86 -34.14
C GLN A 64 -19.17 3.62 -33.12
N THR A 65 -19.19 2.46 -32.46
CA THR A 65 -20.23 2.12 -31.47
C THR A 65 -20.16 3.02 -30.24
N TYR A 66 -18.94 3.36 -29.80
CA TYR A 66 -18.67 4.37 -28.77
C TYR A 66 -17.26 4.96 -28.93
N ASN A 67 -17.03 6.14 -28.33
CA ASN A 67 -15.71 6.77 -28.27
C ASN A 67 -14.86 6.18 -27.13
N ALA A 68 -13.53 6.19 -27.26
CA ALA A 68 -12.55 5.78 -26.26
C ALA A 68 -12.79 6.38 -24.86
N PHE A 69 -13.34 7.59 -24.78
CA PHE A 69 -13.70 8.21 -23.51
C PHE A 69 -14.75 7.41 -22.73
N TRP A 70 -15.80 6.91 -23.39
CA TRP A 70 -16.86 6.15 -22.72
C TRP A 70 -16.37 4.78 -22.25
N TYR A 71 -15.48 4.15 -23.01
CA TYR A 71 -14.77 2.96 -22.57
C TYR A 71 -13.94 3.23 -21.32
N PHE A 72 -13.16 4.31 -21.32
CA PHE A 72 -12.35 4.70 -20.16
C PHE A 72 -13.21 4.98 -18.91
N VAL A 73 -14.34 5.66 -19.06
CA VAL A 73 -15.26 5.91 -17.93
C VAL A 73 -15.84 4.60 -17.42
N GLY A 74 -16.31 3.72 -18.30
CA GLY A 74 -16.83 2.40 -17.92
C GLY A 74 -15.80 1.54 -17.20
N SER A 75 -14.58 1.45 -17.75
CA SER A 75 -13.48 0.70 -17.13
C SER A 75 -12.96 1.33 -15.84
N THR A 76 -13.25 2.61 -15.58
CA THR A 76 -12.93 3.27 -14.31
C THR A 76 -13.98 2.95 -13.25
N VAL A 77 -15.26 3.10 -13.59
CA VAL A 77 -16.37 2.98 -12.64
C VAL A 77 -16.58 1.55 -12.19
N VAL A 78 -16.38 0.56 -13.07
CA VAL A 78 -16.57 -0.86 -12.73
C VAL A 78 -15.55 -1.38 -11.70
N GLU A 79 -14.33 -0.84 -11.73
CA GLU A 79 -13.23 -1.27 -10.85
C GLU A 79 -13.42 -0.80 -9.41
N VAL A 80 -14.05 0.36 -9.18
CA VAL A 80 -14.23 0.92 -7.84
C VAL A 80 -15.00 -0.03 -6.90
N PRO A 81 -16.20 -0.53 -7.23
CA PRO A 81 -16.94 -1.43 -6.35
C PRO A 81 -16.24 -2.79 -6.18
N ASP A 82 -15.59 -3.31 -7.23
CA ASP A 82 -14.87 -4.58 -7.16
C ASP A 82 -13.68 -4.51 -6.20
N VAL A 83 -12.87 -3.46 -6.32
CA VAL A 83 -11.70 -3.23 -5.46
C VAL A 83 -12.14 -2.98 -4.01
N PHE A 84 -13.13 -2.13 -3.77
CA PHE A 84 -13.61 -1.86 -2.41
C PHE A 84 -14.23 -3.09 -1.76
N GLY A 85 -14.96 -3.91 -2.52
CA GLY A 85 -15.53 -5.16 -2.05
C GLY A 85 -14.46 -6.20 -1.72
N SER A 86 -13.49 -6.41 -2.61
CA SER A 86 -12.40 -7.38 -2.38
C SER A 86 -11.49 -6.97 -1.23
N ALA A 87 -11.17 -5.67 -1.12
CA ALA A 87 -10.43 -5.11 0.00
C ALA A 87 -11.20 -5.23 1.32
N PHE A 88 -12.52 -5.04 1.30
CA PHE A 88 -13.35 -5.20 2.50
C PHE A 88 -13.28 -6.64 3.01
N VAL A 89 -13.44 -7.62 2.12
CA VAL A 89 -13.34 -9.04 2.47
C VAL A 89 -11.95 -9.37 3.04
N PHE A 90 -10.88 -8.82 2.45
CA PHE A 90 -9.53 -8.98 2.97
C PHE A 90 -9.41 -8.40 4.39
N THR A 91 -9.73 -7.11 4.57
CA THR A 91 -9.56 -6.41 5.85
C THR A 91 -10.46 -6.99 6.94
N ALA A 92 -11.71 -7.36 6.62
CA ALA A 92 -12.66 -7.96 7.56
C ALA A 92 -12.16 -9.28 8.18
N ILE A 93 -11.33 -10.03 7.45
CA ILE A 93 -10.72 -11.27 7.94
C ILE A 93 -9.37 -10.99 8.58
N PHE A 94 -8.50 -10.26 7.88
CA PHE A 94 -7.11 -10.02 8.27
C PHE A 94 -7.02 -9.19 9.57
N PHE A 95 -7.76 -8.10 9.67
CA PHE A 95 -7.67 -7.16 10.79
C PHE A 95 -7.94 -7.82 12.16
N PRO A 96 -9.05 -8.57 12.37
CA PRO A 96 -9.28 -9.26 13.64
C PRO A 96 -8.35 -10.45 13.86
N MET A 97 -7.91 -11.16 12.82
CA MET A 97 -6.97 -12.29 12.97
C MET A 97 -5.61 -11.86 13.52
N VAL A 98 -5.18 -10.66 13.14
CA VAL A 98 -3.91 -10.04 13.58
C VAL A 98 -4.06 -9.28 14.91
N GLN A 99 -5.28 -9.29 15.48
CA GLN A 99 -5.64 -8.67 16.75
C GLN A 99 -5.51 -7.14 16.76
N PHE A 100 -5.63 -6.50 15.60
CA PHE A 100 -5.76 -5.05 15.55
C PHE A 100 -7.13 -4.62 16.09
N THR A 101 -7.17 -3.47 16.76
CA THR A 101 -8.36 -2.96 17.45
C THR A 101 -8.74 -1.57 16.94
N GLY A 102 -9.97 -1.14 17.25
CA GLY A 102 -10.49 0.18 16.88
C GLY A 102 -11.32 0.16 15.58
N PHE A 103 -12.58 0.60 15.68
CA PHE A 103 -13.47 0.68 14.52
C PHE A 103 -13.04 1.76 13.52
N GLY A 104 -12.57 2.91 14.01
CA GLY A 104 -12.01 3.97 13.16
C GLY A 104 -10.78 3.49 12.39
N THR A 105 -9.85 2.83 13.08
CA THR A 105 -8.65 2.24 12.50
C THR A 105 -9.00 1.17 11.47
N PHE A 106 -9.98 0.31 11.74
CA PHE A 106 -10.49 -0.68 10.79
C PHE A 106 -11.00 -0.03 9.49
N LEU A 107 -11.83 1.01 9.59
CA LEU A 107 -12.37 1.70 8.42
C LEU A 107 -11.27 2.39 7.61
N LEU A 108 -10.35 3.09 8.27
CA LEU A 108 -9.23 3.76 7.59
C LEU A 108 -8.26 2.74 6.95
N TYR A 109 -8.02 1.61 7.62
CA TYR A 109 -7.21 0.52 7.07
C TYR A 109 -7.85 -0.05 5.80
N TRP A 110 -9.16 -0.31 5.83
CA TRP A 110 -9.92 -0.80 4.68
C TRP A 110 -9.90 0.20 3.52
N VAL A 111 -10.19 1.48 3.78
CA VAL A 111 -10.20 2.53 2.75
C VAL A 111 -8.81 2.69 2.13
N ASN A 112 -7.75 2.73 2.95
CA ASN A 112 -6.39 2.85 2.45
C ASN A 112 -5.95 1.63 1.62
N THR A 113 -6.27 0.42 2.08
CA THR A 113 -6.01 -0.82 1.34
C THR A 113 -6.77 -0.84 0.01
N SER A 114 -8.02 -0.35 0.00
CA SER A 114 -8.81 -0.18 -1.22
C SER A 114 -8.14 0.81 -2.19
N PHE A 115 -7.66 1.95 -1.69
CA PHE A 115 -6.94 2.93 -2.53
C PHE A 115 -5.61 2.41 -3.06
N LEU A 116 -4.84 1.67 -2.26
CA LEU A 116 -3.63 1.00 -2.74
C LEU A 116 -3.92 0.06 -3.90
N ILE A 117 -4.92 -0.82 -3.73
CA ILE A 117 -5.30 -1.78 -4.76
C ILE A 117 -5.77 -1.02 -6.00
N LEU A 118 -6.62 0.00 -5.83
CA LEU A 118 -7.14 0.81 -6.93
C LEU A 118 -6.03 1.52 -7.70
N MET A 119 -5.05 2.07 -6.98
CA MET A 119 -3.87 2.72 -7.55
C MET A 119 -3.06 1.76 -8.41
N LEU A 120 -2.83 0.53 -7.94
CA LEU A 120 -2.10 -0.50 -8.69
C LEU A 120 -2.91 -1.07 -9.86
N THR A 121 -4.22 -1.22 -9.69
CA THR A 121 -5.14 -1.58 -10.77
C THR A 121 -5.08 -0.53 -11.90
N TYR A 122 -5.15 0.75 -11.55
CA TYR A 122 -5.13 1.83 -12.55
C TYR A 122 -3.75 1.99 -13.19
N MET A 123 -2.68 1.74 -12.44
CA MET A 123 -1.33 1.66 -12.98
C MET A 123 -1.20 0.50 -13.98
N GLY A 124 -1.77 -0.67 -13.69
CA GLY A 124 -1.81 -1.82 -14.61
C GLY A 124 -2.55 -1.50 -15.91
N GLN A 125 -3.73 -0.89 -15.82
CA GLN A 125 -4.47 -0.43 -17.01
C GLN A 125 -3.66 0.59 -17.82
N MET A 126 -2.97 1.52 -17.17
CA MET A 126 -2.09 2.48 -17.84
C MET A 126 -1.00 1.77 -18.66
N PHE A 127 -0.34 0.75 -18.10
CA PHE A 127 0.65 -0.04 -18.85
C PHE A 127 0.05 -0.77 -20.04
N VAL A 128 -1.13 -1.40 -19.87
CA VAL A 128 -1.83 -2.08 -20.97
C VAL A 128 -2.19 -1.11 -22.09
N TYR A 129 -2.60 0.12 -21.77
CA TYR A 129 -2.96 1.09 -22.80
C TYR A 129 -1.73 1.73 -23.46
N ALA A 130 -0.62 1.85 -22.73
CA ALA A 130 0.61 2.46 -23.25
C ALA A 130 1.49 1.50 -24.06
N LEU A 131 1.42 0.19 -23.78
CA LEU A 131 2.34 -0.80 -24.33
C LEU A 131 1.68 -1.72 -25.37
N PRO A 132 2.46 -2.23 -26.35
CA PRO A 132 1.91 -2.91 -27.51
C PRO A 132 1.41 -4.32 -27.23
N SER A 133 2.00 -5.03 -26.26
CA SER A 133 1.64 -6.40 -25.90
C SER A 133 1.54 -6.58 -24.39
N GLU A 134 0.81 -7.62 -23.98
CA GLU A 134 0.69 -8.04 -22.59
C GLU A 134 2.05 -8.38 -21.98
N GLU A 135 2.87 -9.13 -22.72
CA GLU A 135 4.19 -9.56 -22.27
C GLU A 135 5.10 -8.37 -21.97
N VAL A 136 5.12 -7.37 -22.85
CA VAL A 136 5.91 -6.15 -22.64
C VAL A 136 5.38 -5.35 -21.44
N ALA A 137 4.05 -5.25 -21.31
CA ALA A 137 3.42 -4.62 -20.15
C ALA A 137 3.76 -5.33 -18.83
N ALA A 138 3.75 -6.65 -18.83
CA ALA A 138 4.06 -7.45 -17.65
C ALA A 138 5.53 -7.29 -17.24
N ILE A 139 6.46 -7.37 -18.20
CA ILE A 139 7.90 -7.23 -17.93
C ILE A 139 8.23 -5.84 -17.37
N ILE A 140 7.76 -4.79 -18.04
CA ILE A 140 8.01 -3.40 -17.60
C ILE A 140 7.28 -3.13 -16.28
N GLY A 141 6.05 -3.60 -16.15
CA GLY A 141 5.24 -3.45 -14.95
C GLY A 141 5.89 -4.08 -13.72
N VAL A 142 6.42 -5.30 -13.84
CA VAL A 142 7.15 -5.97 -12.76
C VAL A 142 8.44 -5.23 -12.43
N LEU A 143 9.20 -4.76 -13.43
CA LEU A 143 10.42 -3.99 -13.20
C LEU A 143 10.15 -2.71 -12.40
N VAL A 144 9.14 -1.92 -12.81
CA VAL A 144 8.76 -0.67 -12.13
C VAL A 144 8.25 -0.94 -10.72
N ASN A 145 7.36 -1.93 -10.54
CA ASN A 145 6.88 -2.30 -9.20
C ASN A 145 8.00 -2.80 -8.30
N SER A 146 8.97 -3.56 -8.83
CA SER A 146 10.11 -4.05 -8.04
C SER A 146 10.96 -2.91 -7.50
N ILE A 147 11.20 -1.88 -8.31
CA ILE A 147 11.91 -0.66 -7.87
C ILE A 147 11.10 0.04 -6.78
N PHE A 148 9.81 0.27 -7.01
CA PHE A 148 8.95 0.93 -6.03
C PHE A 148 8.84 0.16 -4.71
N PHE A 149 8.77 -1.17 -4.74
CA PHE A 149 8.72 -1.95 -3.49
C PHE A 149 10.02 -1.93 -2.71
N LEU A 150 11.16 -1.90 -3.40
CA LEU A 150 12.46 -1.76 -2.74
C LEU A 150 12.56 -0.41 -1.99
N PHE A 151 12.03 0.66 -2.58
CA PHE A 151 12.07 2.00 -2.00
C PHE A 151 10.78 2.39 -1.27
N MET A 152 10.02 1.44 -0.75
CA MET A 152 8.81 1.72 0.03
C MET A 152 9.08 2.01 1.51
N GLY A 153 10.32 1.81 2.00
CA GLY A 153 10.78 2.28 3.31
C GLY A 153 10.73 1.25 4.45
N PHE A 154 10.55 -0.03 4.15
CA PHE A 154 10.62 -1.13 5.13
C PHE A 154 11.93 -1.94 5.01
N SER A 155 12.27 -2.41 3.80
CA SER A 155 13.51 -3.16 3.54
C SER A 155 14.16 -2.67 2.24
N PRO A 156 15.13 -1.72 2.31
CA PRO A 156 15.68 -1.10 3.53
C PRO A 156 14.70 -0.16 4.27
N PRO A 157 14.86 0.03 5.60
CA PRO A 157 14.14 1.04 6.36
C PRO A 157 14.41 2.44 5.85
N ALA A 158 13.44 3.35 5.98
CA ALA A 158 13.50 4.70 5.43
C ALA A 158 14.74 5.49 5.87
N ASN A 159 15.16 5.35 7.13
CA ASN A 159 16.34 6.06 7.67
C ASN A 159 17.69 5.56 7.13
N LEU A 160 17.74 4.35 6.58
CA LEU A 160 18.94 3.75 6.01
C LEU A 160 19.05 3.95 4.49
N ILE A 161 18.08 4.61 3.86
CA ILE A 161 18.12 4.90 2.43
C ILE A 161 19.20 5.97 2.16
N PRO A 162 20.24 5.67 1.35
CA PRO A 162 21.28 6.65 1.06
C PRO A 162 20.73 7.89 0.35
N SER A 163 21.31 9.06 0.65
CA SER A 163 20.88 10.36 0.11
C SER A 163 20.77 10.39 -1.42
N GLY A 164 21.67 9.70 -2.14
CA GLY A 164 21.65 9.60 -3.60
C GLY A 164 20.42 8.89 -4.19
N TYR A 165 19.81 7.96 -3.45
CA TYR A 165 18.60 7.23 -3.86
C TYR A 165 17.32 7.72 -3.16
N HIS A 166 17.43 8.73 -2.29
CA HIS A 166 16.31 9.24 -1.53
C HIS A 166 15.17 9.79 -2.44
N TRP A 167 15.49 10.26 -3.63
CA TRP A 167 14.47 10.68 -4.60
C TRP A 167 13.55 9.52 -5.03
N LEU A 168 14.07 8.29 -5.16
CA LEU A 168 13.26 7.10 -5.45
C LEU A 168 12.29 6.80 -4.31
N TYR A 169 12.76 6.95 -3.07
CA TYR A 169 11.90 6.89 -1.90
C TYR A 169 10.80 7.96 -1.98
N THR A 170 11.07 9.20 -2.40
CA THR A 170 10.03 10.24 -2.45
C THR A 170 8.95 10.03 -3.52
N ILE A 171 9.29 9.45 -4.68
CA ILE A 171 8.35 9.26 -5.79
C ILE A 171 7.56 7.96 -5.70
N THR A 172 7.96 7.04 -4.83
CA THR A 172 7.36 5.71 -4.73
C THR A 172 5.92 5.83 -4.21
N PRO A 173 4.89 5.49 -5.00
CA PRO A 173 3.52 5.73 -4.60
C PRO A 173 3.04 4.78 -3.49
N GLN A 174 3.50 3.52 -3.49
CA GLN A 174 3.11 2.51 -2.50
C GLN A 174 3.62 2.82 -1.09
N ARG A 175 4.68 3.63 -0.97
CA ARG A 175 5.24 4.05 0.33
C ARG A 175 4.18 4.77 1.17
N PHE A 176 3.34 5.58 0.54
CA PHE A 176 2.39 6.44 1.24
C PHE A 176 1.27 5.60 1.83
N SER A 177 0.81 4.60 1.07
CA SER A 177 -0.12 3.60 1.60
C SER A 177 0.50 2.81 2.74
N LEU A 178 1.75 2.34 2.60
CA LEU A 178 2.41 1.58 3.68
C LEU A 178 2.56 2.45 4.94
N ALA A 179 2.97 3.71 4.79
CA ALA A 179 3.11 4.65 5.88
C ALA A 179 1.78 4.89 6.61
N ILE A 180 0.66 4.99 5.89
CA ILE A 180 -0.68 5.06 6.50
C ILE A 180 -0.99 3.79 7.28
N LEU A 181 -0.79 2.59 6.70
CA LEU A 181 -1.12 1.34 7.40
C LEU A 181 -0.24 1.14 8.65
N GLY A 182 1.06 1.44 8.56
CA GLY A 182 1.99 1.34 9.68
C GLY A 182 1.66 2.34 10.79
N SER A 183 1.43 3.60 10.43
CA SER A 183 1.13 4.67 11.40
C SER A 183 -0.24 4.52 12.07
N LEU A 184 -1.25 3.99 11.35
CA LEU A 184 -2.57 3.70 11.91
C LEU A 184 -2.54 2.63 13.01
N VAL A 185 -1.61 1.68 12.91
CA VAL A 185 -1.54 0.52 13.83
C VAL A 185 -0.50 0.76 14.94
N PHE A 186 0.67 1.30 14.60
CA PHE A 186 1.82 1.33 15.50
C PHE A 186 2.22 2.74 15.95
N ALA A 187 1.70 3.81 15.35
CA ALA A 187 2.05 5.18 15.71
C ALA A 187 0.90 5.96 16.38
N ASP A 188 -0.23 5.30 16.66
CA ASP A 188 -1.34 5.92 17.41
C ASP A 188 -0.97 6.03 18.91
N CYS A 189 -0.76 7.27 19.36
CA CYS A 189 -0.50 7.59 20.76
C CYS A 189 -0.89 9.06 21.03
N PRO A 190 -1.97 9.32 21.79
CA PRO A 190 -2.44 10.67 22.09
C PRO A 190 -1.48 11.47 22.98
N GLU A 191 -0.89 10.82 23.99
CA GLU A 191 0.07 11.39 24.92
C GLU A 191 1.28 10.47 25.02
N GLU A 192 2.46 10.97 24.67
CA GLU A 192 3.69 10.19 24.70
C GLU A 192 4.16 9.97 26.14
N PRO A 193 4.49 8.73 26.52
CA PRO A 193 5.00 8.46 27.86
C PRO A 193 6.40 9.06 28.04
N VAL A 194 6.67 9.56 29.24
CA VAL A 194 7.95 10.18 29.56
C VAL A 194 8.88 9.13 30.15
N TYR A 195 10.05 8.99 29.53
CA TYR A 195 11.14 8.15 30.03
C TYR A 195 11.98 8.91 31.06
N ASP A 196 12.07 8.39 32.28
CA ASP A 196 12.89 8.96 33.33
C ASP A 196 14.22 8.21 33.40
N GLU A 197 15.30 8.83 32.89
CA GLU A 197 16.63 8.23 32.80
C GLU A 197 17.21 7.87 34.19
N SER A 198 16.76 8.56 35.23
CA SER A 198 17.28 8.42 36.59
C SER A 198 16.75 7.16 37.29
N THR A 199 15.51 6.77 37.03
CA THR A 199 14.85 5.60 37.62
C THR A 199 14.70 4.45 36.64
N ALA A 200 15.04 4.64 35.37
CA ALA A 200 14.84 3.70 34.27
C ALA A 200 13.37 3.20 34.17
N THR A 201 12.42 4.08 34.48
CA THR A 201 10.97 3.77 34.48
C THR A 201 10.22 4.69 33.54
N TRP A 202 9.15 4.17 32.94
CA TRP A 202 8.20 4.94 32.13
C TRP A 202 7.06 5.46 32.99
N SER A 203 6.69 6.73 32.79
CA SER A 203 5.52 7.35 33.41
C SER A 203 4.50 7.75 32.33
N GLY A 204 3.21 7.66 32.65
CA GLY A 204 2.14 8.01 31.69
C GLY A 204 1.94 7.00 30.55
N VAL A 205 2.22 5.72 30.76
CA VAL A 205 2.02 4.70 29.72
C VAL A 205 0.52 4.42 29.55
N HIS A 206 0.01 4.74 28.35
CA HIS A 206 -1.36 4.43 27.96
C HIS A 206 -1.49 3.02 27.33
N SER A 207 -2.72 2.53 27.18
CA SER A 207 -3.00 1.16 26.71
C SER A 207 -2.80 0.95 25.20
N GLU A 208 -2.76 2.03 24.43
CA GLU A 208 -2.57 2.06 22.99
C GLU A 208 -1.20 1.50 22.63
N LEU A 209 -1.14 0.76 21.53
CA LEU A 209 0.06 0.02 21.15
C LEU A 209 1.25 0.95 20.86
N GLY A 210 1.02 2.11 20.25
CA GLY A 210 2.05 3.10 19.98
C GLY A 210 2.66 3.73 21.24
N CYS A 211 1.91 3.80 22.34
CA CYS A 211 2.36 4.33 23.63
C CYS A 211 3.12 3.30 24.49
N GLN A 212 3.16 2.03 24.08
CA GLN A 212 3.88 1.02 24.87
C GLN A 212 5.40 1.20 24.70
N PRO A 213 6.18 0.99 25.79
CA PRO A 213 7.63 1.00 25.70
C PRO A 213 8.12 -0.19 24.88
N LEU A 214 9.16 0.03 24.07
CA LEU A 214 9.73 -1.01 23.23
C LEU A 214 10.61 -1.93 24.07
N GLU A 215 10.26 -3.22 24.13
CA GLU A 215 10.99 -4.22 24.88
C GLU A 215 12.07 -4.89 24.02
N ASN A 216 13.19 -5.30 24.65
CA ASN A 216 14.28 -6.06 24.01
C ASN A 216 14.91 -5.38 22.78
N ALA A 217 14.91 -4.05 22.73
CA ALA A 217 15.60 -3.30 21.69
C ALA A 217 17.14 -3.43 21.83
N PRO A 218 17.90 -3.51 20.71
CA PRO A 218 19.35 -3.45 20.74
C PRO A 218 19.85 -2.14 21.36
N VAL A 219 21.00 -2.16 22.04
CA VAL A 219 21.60 -0.96 22.68
C VAL A 219 21.83 0.22 21.73
N THR A 220 21.90 -0.03 20.42
CA THR A 220 22.05 0.99 19.38
C THR A 220 20.77 1.78 19.08
N THR A 221 19.61 1.26 19.46
CA THR A 221 18.29 1.88 19.23
C THR A 221 17.87 2.80 20.38
N GLY A 222 18.44 2.59 21.58
CA GLY A 222 18.06 3.33 22.79
C GLY A 222 16.72 2.87 23.38
N ALA A 223 16.37 3.44 24.54
CA ALA A 223 15.04 3.26 25.12
C ALA A 223 14.06 4.19 24.38
N GLY A 224 13.03 3.60 23.77
CA GLY A 224 12.02 4.33 23.00
C GLY A 224 10.67 3.62 23.04
N THR A 225 9.64 4.29 22.53
CA THR A 225 8.30 3.71 22.39
C THR A 225 8.12 3.04 21.03
N VAL A 226 7.06 2.24 20.90
CA VAL A 226 6.67 1.65 19.61
C VAL A 226 6.42 2.73 18.54
N LYS A 227 5.78 3.84 18.91
CA LYS A 227 5.60 5.01 18.02
C LYS A 227 6.95 5.56 17.58
N GLN A 228 7.83 5.89 18.52
CA GLN A 228 9.12 6.51 18.22
C GLN A 228 9.96 5.63 17.30
N PHE A 229 10.01 4.32 17.56
CA PHE A 229 10.69 3.37 16.68
C PHE A 229 10.09 3.36 15.27
N THR A 230 8.77 3.35 15.17
CA THR A 230 8.06 3.32 13.87
C THR A 230 8.31 4.59 13.06
N GLU A 231 8.36 5.75 13.72
CA GLU A 231 8.61 7.04 13.07
C GLU A 231 10.08 7.22 12.68
N GLU A 232 11.02 6.87 13.56
CA GLU A 232 12.45 7.10 13.33
C GLU A 232 13.06 6.07 12.37
N VAL A 233 12.64 4.80 12.43
CA VAL A 233 13.22 3.73 11.59
C VAL A 233 12.50 3.63 10.26
N PHE A 234 11.16 3.60 10.27
CA PHE A 234 10.37 3.41 9.06
C PHE A 234 9.87 4.72 8.43
N GLY A 235 10.00 5.86 9.10
CA GLY A 235 9.54 7.15 8.58
C GLY A 235 8.01 7.27 8.54
N MET A 236 7.29 6.44 9.29
CA MET A 236 5.83 6.33 9.21
C MET A 236 5.16 7.14 10.31
N LYS A 237 5.04 8.44 10.09
CA LYS A 237 4.48 9.38 11.07
C LYS A 237 2.97 9.38 11.12
N HIS A 238 2.41 9.46 12.32
CA HIS A 238 0.97 9.54 12.51
C HIS A 238 0.38 10.87 12.04
N ASP A 239 1.08 11.98 12.25
CA ASP A 239 0.62 13.32 11.86
C ASP A 239 0.45 13.51 10.34
N GLU A 240 1.16 12.70 9.55
CA GLU A 240 1.18 12.80 8.09
C GLU A 240 0.10 11.93 7.42
N ILE A 241 -0.74 11.20 8.17
CA ILE A 241 -1.74 10.27 7.62
C ILE A 241 -2.64 10.93 6.55
N TRP A 242 -3.21 12.09 6.85
CA TRP A 242 -4.13 12.78 5.93
C TRP A 242 -3.43 13.29 4.68
N ILE A 243 -2.20 13.78 4.81
CA ILE A 243 -1.38 14.21 3.68
C ILE A 243 -1.08 13.00 2.80
N ASN A 244 -0.69 11.88 3.40
CA ASN A 244 -0.42 10.64 2.68
C ASN A 244 -1.66 10.14 1.93
N PHE A 245 -2.86 10.22 2.52
CA PHE A 245 -4.11 9.89 1.84
C PHE A 245 -4.34 10.77 0.59
N CYS A 246 -4.15 12.09 0.72
CA CYS A 246 -4.25 13.01 -0.40
C CYS A 246 -3.23 12.69 -1.50
N VAL A 247 -2.00 12.32 -1.14
CA VAL A 247 -0.96 11.93 -2.10
C VAL A 247 -1.34 10.65 -2.85
N VAL A 248 -1.85 9.62 -2.15
CA VAL A 248 -2.33 8.38 -2.77
C VAL A 248 -3.45 8.67 -3.77
N LEU A 249 -4.43 9.51 -3.41
CA LEU A 249 -5.49 9.95 -4.34
C LEU A 249 -4.91 10.71 -5.55
N GLY A 250 -3.90 11.54 -5.32
CA GLY A 250 -3.16 12.21 -6.39
C GLY A 250 -2.55 11.24 -7.40
N TYR A 251 -1.92 10.16 -6.92
CA TYR A 251 -1.37 9.11 -7.80
C TYR A 251 -2.45 8.33 -8.55
N ILE A 252 -3.58 8.02 -7.91
CA ILE A 252 -4.73 7.38 -8.56
C ILE A 252 -5.21 8.22 -9.74
N VAL A 253 -5.39 9.53 -9.53
CA VAL A 253 -5.78 10.47 -10.59
C VAL A 253 -4.70 10.57 -11.67
N LEU A 254 -3.43 10.66 -11.27
CA LEU A 254 -2.30 10.72 -12.21
C LEU A 254 -2.28 9.52 -13.15
N PHE A 255 -2.34 8.30 -12.62
CA PHE A 255 -2.36 7.08 -13.43
C PHE A 255 -3.57 7.02 -14.36
N ARG A 256 -4.72 7.52 -13.91
CA ARG A 256 -5.92 7.61 -14.75
C ARG A 256 -5.77 8.62 -15.89
N VAL A 257 -5.19 9.79 -15.63
CA VAL A 257 -4.90 10.78 -16.68
C VAL A 257 -3.90 10.20 -17.69
N LEU A 258 -2.83 9.56 -17.23
CA LEU A 258 -1.85 8.90 -18.11
C LEU A 258 -2.48 7.78 -18.95
N ALA A 259 -3.36 6.97 -18.36
CA ALA A 259 -4.10 5.93 -19.07
C ALA A 259 -5.02 6.51 -20.16
N LEU A 260 -5.71 7.61 -19.87
CA LEU A 260 -6.57 8.29 -20.86
C LEU A 260 -5.75 8.89 -22.01
N LEU A 261 -4.61 9.52 -21.70
CA LEU A 261 -3.68 10.04 -22.71
C LEU A 261 -3.15 8.89 -23.59
N ALA A 262 -2.80 7.75 -23.00
CA ALA A 262 -2.37 6.58 -23.74
C ALA A 262 -3.45 6.10 -24.72
N LEU A 263 -4.72 5.98 -24.30
CA LEU A 263 -5.83 5.58 -25.17
C LEU A 263 -6.13 6.56 -26.32
N TRP A 264 -5.83 7.84 -26.13
CA TRP A 264 -6.01 8.88 -27.15
C TRP A 264 -4.89 8.91 -28.18
N PHE A 265 -3.63 8.83 -27.73
CA PHE A 265 -2.48 9.04 -28.60
C PHE A 265 -1.86 7.74 -29.14
N ILE A 266 -2.05 6.61 -28.46
CA ILE A 266 -1.42 5.34 -28.81
C ILE A 266 -2.47 4.44 -29.47
N ASN A 267 -2.16 3.98 -30.68
CA ASN A 267 -2.96 2.99 -31.39
C ASN A 267 -2.14 1.73 -31.63
N SER A 268 -2.35 0.73 -30.77
CA SER A 268 -1.61 -0.53 -30.80
C SER A 268 -2.04 -1.47 -31.95
N GLN A 269 -3.05 -1.11 -32.76
CA GLN A 269 -3.46 -1.89 -33.94
C GLN A 269 -2.60 -1.65 -35.19
N LYS A 270 -1.75 -0.61 -35.22
CA LYS A 270 -0.97 -0.24 -36.42
C LYS A 270 0.31 -1.07 -36.62
N ARG A 271 0.42 -2.27 -36.07
CA ARG A 271 1.62 -3.11 -36.26
C ARG A 271 1.31 -4.59 -36.29
#